data_AF-A0A6L3X3K9-F1
#
_entry.id   AF-A0A6L3X3K9-F1
#
_cell.length_a   1.000
_cell.length_b   1.000
_cell.length_c   1.000
_cell.angle_alpha   90.00
_cell.angle_beta   90.00
_cell.angle_gamma   90.00
#
_symmetry.space_group_name_H-M   'P 1'
#
loop_
_entity.id
_entity.type
_entity.pdbx_description
1 polymer ?
#
loop_
_entity_poly.entity_id
_entity_poly.type
_entity_poly.pdbx_seq_one_letter_code
_entity_poly.pdbx_strand_id
1 'polypeptide(L)'
;GNLGVSVMQLVAPLVIFLPMCTFLGVHGVPQEDGSTMWLANAAWIWAPLLILATLAAFFGMNDIASSKASIASQLPVLKRFHLWLLSLLYLATFGSFIGFSAGFAMLSKTQFPDVNILHLAFFGPLIGALARSAGGMISDRLGGVRVTLINFVFMAIFSALIFLTLPGSGSGSFIAFYLVFMGLFLT
;
A
#
# COMPACT_ATOMS: atom_id res chain seq x y z
N GLY A 1 -2.56 -11.12 -4.52
CA GLY A 1 -2.43 -9.88 -3.74
C GLY A 1 -2.26 -8.71 -4.70
N ASN A 2 -2.73 -7.51 -4.33
CA ASN A 2 -2.54 -6.32 -5.16
C ASN A 2 -1.13 -5.74 -4.90
N LEU A 3 -0.15 -6.13 -5.72
CA LEU A 3 1.25 -5.67 -5.63
C LEU A 3 1.45 -4.22 -6.12
N GLY A 4 0.38 -3.56 -6.58
CA GLY A 4 0.48 -2.27 -7.29
C GLY A 4 1.22 -1.18 -6.52
N VAL A 5 0.99 -1.07 -5.20
CA VAL A 5 1.67 -0.08 -4.35
C VAL A 5 3.17 -0.35 -4.28
N SER A 6 3.59 -1.60 -4.07
CA SER A 6 5.01 -1.97 -3.99
C SER A 6 5.72 -1.69 -5.31
N VAL A 7 5.09 -2.06 -6.43
CA VAL A 7 5.65 -1.79 -7.76
C VAL A 7 5.76 -0.29 -7.98
N MET A 8 4.74 0.49 -7.59
CA MET A 8 4.78 1.95 -7.67
C MET A 8 5.93 2.55 -6.85
N GLN A 9 6.09 2.12 -5.60
CA GLN A 9 7.13 2.62 -4.71
C GLN A 9 8.55 2.22 -5.14
N LEU A 10 8.70 1.10 -5.86
CA LEU A 10 9.98 0.67 -6.41
C LEU A 10 10.31 1.42 -7.72
N VAL A 11 9.32 1.58 -8.60
CA VAL A 11 9.52 2.12 -9.96
C VAL A 11 9.56 3.64 -9.96
N ALA A 12 8.72 4.32 -9.17
CA ALA A 12 8.62 5.78 -9.18
C ALA A 12 9.97 6.49 -8.87
N PRO A 13 10.74 6.10 -7.83
CA PRO A 13 12.03 6.73 -7.56
C PRO A 13 13.07 6.54 -8.67
N LEU A 14 12.98 5.48 -9.47
CA LEU A 14 13.91 5.22 -10.58
C LEU A 14 13.62 6.12 -11.78
N VAL A 15 12.34 6.33 -12.10
CA VAL A 15 11.92 6.97 -13.35
C VAL A 15 11.92 8.49 -13.29
N ILE A 16 11.89 9.07 -12.08
CA ILE A 16 11.94 10.51 -11.88
C ILE A 16 13.32 11.11 -12.19
N PHE A 17 14.38 10.31 -12.29
CA PHE A 17 15.72 10.79 -12.67
C PHE A 17 16.09 10.53 -14.13
N LEU A 18 15.16 9.97 -14.91
CA LEU A 18 15.38 9.66 -16.33
C LEU A 18 14.67 10.70 -17.21
N PRO A 19 15.28 11.21 -18.30
CA PRO A 19 14.63 12.17 -19.20
C PRO A 19 13.66 11.49 -20.19
N MET A 20 12.76 10.63 -19.72
CA MET A 20 11.94 9.75 -20.59
C MET A 20 10.79 10.47 -21.28
N CYS A 21 10.04 11.32 -20.58
CA CYS A 21 8.84 11.98 -21.11
C CYS A 21 9.11 13.40 -21.62
N THR A 22 10.37 13.74 -21.92
CA THR A 22 10.77 15.05 -22.43
C THR A 22 10.11 15.39 -23.78
N PHE A 23 9.87 14.38 -24.62
CA PHE A 23 9.13 14.53 -25.88
C PHE A 23 7.64 14.92 -25.71
N LEU A 24 7.07 14.70 -24.52
CA LEU A 24 5.71 15.13 -24.16
C LEU A 24 5.68 16.55 -23.55
N GLY A 25 6.81 17.26 -23.56
CA GLY A 25 6.94 18.57 -22.90
C GLY A 25 7.15 18.49 -21.39
N VAL A 26 7.51 17.32 -20.83
CA VAL A 26 7.87 17.22 -19.41
C VAL A 26 9.28 17.77 -19.21
N HIS A 27 9.36 18.94 -18.57
CA HIS A 27 10.63 19.57 -18.22
C HIS A 27 11.15 19.08 -16.87
N GLY A 28 12.47 18.91 -16.79
CA GLY A 28 13.15 18.53 -15.55
C GLY A 28 13.35 19.73 -14.65
N VAL A 29 13.21 19.53 -13.35
CA VAL A 29 13.48 20.54 -12.33
C VAL A 29 14.87 20.27 -11.74
N PRO A 30 15.81 21.24 -11.77
CA PRO A 30 17.10 21.08 -11.13
C PRO A 30 16.97 21.07 -9.61
N GLN A 31 17.74 20.21 -8.96
CA GLN A 31 17.73 20.00 -7.52
C GLN A 31 19.00 20.58 -6.88
N GLU A 32 18.98 20.85 -5.58
CA GLU A 32 20.11 21.47 -4.85
C GLU A 32 21.40 20.63 -4.88
N ASP A 33 21.29 19.31 -5.08
CA ASP A 33 22.40 18.36 -5.20
C ASP A 33 23.00 18.30 -6.62
N GLY A 34 22.51 19.14 -7.55
CA GLY A 34 22.92 19.16 -8.95
C GLY A 34 22.27 18.10 -9.84
N SER A 35 21.41 17.24 -9.28
CA SER A 35 20.59 16.32 -10.06
C SER A 35 19.42 17.05 -10.74
N THR A 36 18.81 16.43 -11.74
CA THR A 36 17.59 16.93 -12.38
C THR A 36 16.48 15.90 -12.19
N MET A 37 15.30 16.35 -11.77
CA MET A 37 14.16 15.51 -11.47
C MET A 37 12.98 15.81 -12.39
N TRP A 38 12.44 14.78 -13.03
CA TRP A 38 11.22 14.78 -13.83
C TRP A 38 10.08 14.11 -13.05
N LEU A 39 9.52 14.82 -12.07
CA LEU A 39 8.50 14.26 -11.16
C LEU A 39 7.29 13.68 -11.90
N ALA A 40 6.87 14.30 -13.01
CA ALA A 40 5.73 13.82 -13.79
C ALA A 40 5.93 12.41 -14.38
N ASN A 41 7.18 11.96 -14.56
CA ASN A 41 7.47 10.61 -15.04
C ASN A 41 6.93 9.52 -14.11
N ALA A 42 6.83 9.80 -12.80
CA ALA A 42 6.25 8.88 -11.83
C ALA A 42 4.79 8.52 -12.16
N ALA A 43 4.05 9.43 -12.78
CA ALA A 43 2.69 9.19 -13.25
C ALA A 43 2.66 8.67 -14.70
N TRP A 44 3.44 9.29 -15.59
CA TRP A 44 3.43 8.98 -17.02
C TRP A 44 3.85 7.55 -17.35
N ILE A 45 4.71 6.93 -16.54
CA ILE A 45 5.12 5.54 -16.79
C ILE A 45 3.93 4.55 -16.77
N TRP A 46 2.86 4.86 -16.02
CA TRP A 46 1.68 4.00 -15.95
C TRP A 46 0.74 4.19 -17.14
N ALA A 47 0.79 5.33 -17.83
CA ALA A 47 -0.17 5.65 -18.89
C ALA A 47 -0.16 4.63 -20.05
N PRO A 48 0.99 4.21 -20.62
CA PRO A 48 1.01 3.18 -21.66
C PRO A 48 0.43 1.84 -21.18
N LEU A 49 0.76 1.43 -19.95
CA LEU A 49 0.26 0.19 -19.36
C LEU A 49 -1.25 0.23 -19.16
N LEU A 50 -1.78 1.36 -18.69
CA LEU A 50 -3.22 1.59 -18.53
C LEU A 50 -3.94 1.57 -19.88
N ILE A 51 -3.41 2.24 -20.91
CA ILE A 51 -3.99 2.23 -22.26
C ILE A 51 -4.06 0.80 -22.81
N LEU A 52 -2.97 0.04 -22.71
CA LEU A 52 -2.93 -1.35 -23.16
C LEU A 52 -3.94 -2.22 -22.39
N ALA A 53 -4.01 -2.08 -21.07
CA ALA A 53 -4.96 -2.81 -20.24
C ALA A 53 -6.42 -2.44 -20.58
N THR A 54 -6.71 -1.16 -20.84
CA THR A 54 -8.03 -0.69 -21.26
C THR A 54 -8.44 -1.28 -22.61
N LEU A 55 -7.54 -1.27 -23.59
CA LEU A 55 -7.82 -1.87 -24.90
C LEU A 55 -8.00 -3.39 -24.79
N ALA A 56 -7.14 -4.06 -24.02
CA ALA A 56 -7.26 -5.50 -23.78
C ALA A 56 -8.58 -5.85 -23.07
N ALA A 57 -9.00 -5.06 -22.08
CA ALA A 57 -10.29 -5.24 -21.40
C ALA A 57 -11.47 -5.02 -22.37
N PHE A 58 -11.40 -3.97 -23.19
CA PHE A 58 -12.45 -3.62 -24.14
C PHE A 58 -12.67 -4.69 -25.22
N PHE A 59 -11.59 -5.28 -25.75
CA PHE A 59 -11.69 -6.29 -26.81
C PHE A 59 -11.71 -7.74 -26.30
N GLY A 60 -11.22 -7.99 -25.08
CA GLY A 60 -10.97 -9.34 -24.57
C GLY A 60 -11.85 -9.82 -23.42
N MET A 61 -12.60 -8.92 -22.75
CA MET A 61 -13.52 -9.33 -21.68
C MET A 61 -14.93 -9.59 -22.23
N ASN A 62 -15.62 -10.56 -21.62
CA ASN A 62 -16.98 -10.95 -22.00
C ASN A 62 -17.98 -10.56 -20.92
N ASP A 63 -19.15 -10.08 -21.35
CA ASP A 63 -20.30 -9.89 -20.47
C ASP A 63 -21.01 -11.22 -20.20
N ILE A 64 -21.18 -11.58 -18.94
CA ILE A 64 -21.93 -12.78 -18.52
C ILE A 64 -23.37 -12.35 -18.21
N ALA A 65 -24.35 -12.97 -18.87
CA ALA A 65 -25.78 -12.64 -18.74
C ALA A 65 -26.40 -12.97 -17.36
N SER A 66 -25.65 -13.59 -16.44
CA SER A 66 -26.16 -14.09 -15.16
C SER A 66 -26.14 -13.01 -14.07
N SER A 67 -27.34 -12.69 -13.58
CA SER A 67 -27.64 -11.99 -12.32
C SER A 67 -27.17 -10.53 -12.18
N LYS A 68 -27.90 -9.61 -12.82
CA LYS A 68 -27.94 -8.21 -12.40
C LYS A 68 -28.92 -8.07 -11.22
N ALA A 69 -28.43 -8.27 -9.99
CA ALA A 69 -29.19 -7.88 -8.80
C ALA A 69 -29.43 -6.36 -8.84
N SER A 70 -30.68 -5.92 -8.70
CA SER A 70 -30.99 -4.48 -8.66
C SER A 70 -30.37 -3.83 -7.42
N ILE A 71 -30.01 -2.54 -7.49
CA ILE A 71 -29.50 -1.79 -6.32
C ILE A 71 -30.47 -1.88 -5.14
N ALA A 72 -31.78 -1.77 -5.42
CA ALA A 72 -32.84 -1.92 -4.42
C ALA A 72 -32.81 -3.28 -3.71
N SER A 73 -32.43 -4.36 -4.40
CA SER A 73 -32.28 -5.69 -3.81
C SER A 73 -31.00 -5.85 -2.97
N GLN A 74 -29.98 -5.01 -3.17
CA GLN A 74 -28.72 -5.05 -2.42
C GLN A 74 -28.78 -4.20 -1.14
N LEU A 75 -29.44 -3.03 -1.19
CA LEU A 75 -29.54 -2.07 -0.08
C LEU A 75 -30.03 -2.62 1.27
N PRO A 76 -30.89 -3.65 1.36
CA PRO A 76 -31.30 -4.22 2.65
C PRO A 76 -30.13 -4.70 3.52
N VAL A 77 -28.98 -5.04 2.94
CA VAL A 77 -27.78 -5.44 3.69
C VAL A 77 -27.31 -4.36 4.65
N LEU A 78 -27.52 -3.07 4.33
CA LEU A 78 -27.12 -1.93 5.16
C LEU A 78 -27.80 -1.89 6.53
N LYS A 79 -28.98 -2.53 6.65
CA LYS A 79 -29.71 -2.66 7.93
C LYS A 79 -29.08 -3.72 8.85
N ARG A 80 -28.17 -4.57 8.35
CA ARG A 80 -27.55 -5.65 9.14
C ARG A 80 -26.36 -5.10 9.93
N PHE A 81 -26.42 -5.19 11.25
CA PHE A 81 -25.32 -4.78 12.14
C PHE A 81 -23.98 -5.47 11.80
N HIS A 82 -24.00 -6.77 11.50
CA HIS A 82 -22.80 -7.52 11.14
C HIS A 82 -22.06 -6.97 9.92
N LEU A 83 -22.75 -6.30 8.98
CA LEU A 83 -22.09 -5.61 7.87
C LEU A 83 -21.12 -4.54 8.39
N TRP A 84 -21.59 -3.68 9.28
CA TRP A 84 -20.82 -2.57 9.83
C TRP A 84 -19.68 -3.07 10.70
N LEU A 85 -19.92 -4.10 11.52
CA LEU A 85 -18.89 -4.73 12.33
C LEU A 85 -17.77 -5.30 11.45
N LEU A 86 -18.11 -6.09 10.42
CA LEU A 86 -17.12 -6.66 9.49
C LEU A 86 -16.41 -5.57 8.67
N SER A 87 -17.13 -4.52 8.29
CA SER A 87 -16.55 -3.37 7.58
C SER A 87 -15.51 -2.65 8.44
N LEU A 88 -15.76 -2.52 9.75
CA LEU A 88 -14.79 -1.94 10.69
C LEU A 88 -13.54 -2.81 10.82
N LEU A 89 -13.69 -4.14 10.94
CA LEU A 89 -12.55 -5.06 11.00
C LEU A 89 -11.73 -5.02 9.69
N TYR A 90 -12.41 -4.92 8.54
CA TYR A 90 -11.76 -4.79 7.25
C TYR A 90 -11.05 -3.43 7.10
N LEU A 91 -11.68 -2.34 7.56
CA LEU A 91 -11.06 -1.03 7.58
C LEU A 91 -9.80 -1.02 8.46
N ALA A 92 -9.86 -1.65 9.64
CA ALA A 92 -8.71 -1.68 10.54
C ALA A 92 -7.55 -2.53 10.00
N THR A 93 -7.79 -3.52 9.15
CA THR A 93 -6.73 -4.32 8.51
C THR A 93 -6.32 -3.74 7.16
N PHE A 94 -7.19 -3.81 6.16
CA PHE A 94 -6.90 -3.31 4.81
C PHE A 94 -6.71 -1.79 4.75
N GLY A 95 -7.50 -1.03 5.51
CA GLY A 95 -7.31 0.42 5.60
C GLY A 95 -5.97 0.78 6.23
N SER A 96 -5.52 0.05 7.25
CA SER A 96 -4.17 0.21 7.82
C SER A 96 -3.09 -0.12 6.79
N PHE A 97 -3.20 -1.21 6.03
CA PHE A 97 -2.26 -1.53 4.95
C PHE A 97 -2.11 -0.38 3.95
N ILE A 98 -3.21 0.22 3.49
CA ILE A 98 -3.19 1.37 2.57
C ILE A 98 -2.67 2.63 3.26
N GLY A 99 -3.10 2.92 4.49
CA GLY A 99 -2.66 4.09 5.26
C GLY A 99 -1.16 4.07 5.55
N PHE A 100 -0.65 2.93 5.98
CA PHE A 100 0.78 2.66 6.17
C PHE A 100 1.54 2.77 4.85
N SER A 101 1.02 2.20 3.76
CA SER A 101 1.63 2.35 2.43
C SER A 101 1.79 3.80 2.01
N ALA A 102 0.79 4.64 2.26
CA ALA A 102 0.84 6.06 1.91
C ALA A 102 1.73 6.88 2.87
N GLY A 103 1.67 6.59 4.17
CA GLY A 103 2.32 7.39 5.22
C GLY A 103 3.75 6.98 5.56
N PHE A 104 4.13 5.71 5.36
CA PHE A 104 5.39 5.15 5.85
C PHE A 104 6.63 5.89 5.34
N ALA A 105 6.72 6.13 4.03
CA ALA A 105 7.86 6.83 3.44
C ALA A 105 7.98 8.27 3.99
N MET A 106 6.85 8.97 4.12
CA MET A 106 6.82 10.32 4.66
C MET A 106 7.17 10.36 6.15
N LEU A 107 6.61 9.46 6.95
CA LEU A 107 6.93 9.35 8.37
C LEU A 107 8.42 9.05 8.58
N SER A 108 8.96 8.10 7.83
CA SER A 108 10.40 7.79 7.88
C SER A 108 11.25 9.00 7.54
N LYS A 109 10.89 9.77 6.50
CA LYS A 109 11.67 10.94 6.08
C LYS A 109 11.61 12.08 7.10
N THR A 110 10.47 12.27 7.78
CA THR A 110 10.33 13.31 8.80
C THR A 110 11.02 12.97 10.11
N GLN A 111 11.04 11.69 10.49
CA GLN A 111 11.62 11.24 11.76
C GLN A 111 13.09 10.83 11.63
N PHE A 112 13.52 10.36 10.45
CA PHE A 112 14.88 9.90 10.16
C PHE A 112 15.36 10.50 8.83
N PRO A 113 15.64 11.82 8.79
CA PRO A 113 15.91 12.54 7.54
C PRO A 113 17.17 12.06 6.80
N ASP A 114 18.14 11.53 7.55
CA ASP A 114 19.43 11.04 7.03
C ASP A 114 19.30 9.70 6.28
N VAL A 115 18.17 9.00 6.43
CA VAL A 115 17.95 7.70 5.78
C VAL A 115 17.22 7.91 4.45
N ASN A 116 17.78 7.34 3.38
CA ASN A 116 17.10 7.28 2.09
C ASN A 116 16.04 6.16 2.09
N ILE A 117 14.86 6.46 2.63
CA ILE A 117 13.76 5.49 2.75
C ILE A 117 13.20 5.03 1.39
N LEU A 118 13.37 5.80 0.31
CA LEU A 118 12.79 5.46 -0.99
C LEU A 118 13.30 4.11 -1.54
N HIS A 119 14.50 3.70 -1.15
CA HIS A 119 15.06 2.39 -1.52
C HIS A 119 14.49 1.22 -0.71
N LEU A 120 13.84 1.49 0.43
CA LEU A 120 13.35 0.48 1.36
C LEU A 120 11.82 0.47 1.47
N ALA A 121 11.16 1.59 1.15
CA ALA A 121 9.71 1.79 1.34
C ALA A 121 8.87 0.71 0.68
N PHE A 122 9.23 0.31 -0.55
CA PHE A 122 8.51 -0.67 -1.35
C PHE A 122 8.35 -2.04 -0.67
N PHE A 123 9.27 -2.38 0.24
CA PHE A 123 9.31 -3.70 0.88
C PHE A 123 8.12 -3.90 1.82
N GLY A 124 7.66 -2.84 2.50
CA GLY A 124 6.51 -2.91 3.40
C GLY A 124 5.23 -3.37 2.68
N PRO A 125 4.77 -2.65 1.65
CA PRO A 125 3.59 -3.08 0.90
C PRO A 125 3.78 -4.43 0.20
N LEU A 126 5.03 -4.81 -0.15
CA LEU A 126 5.34 -6.10 -0.77
C LEU A 126 5.05 -7.25 0.20
N ILE A 127 5.62 -7.20 1.40
CA ILE A 127 5.39 -8.24 2.41
C ILE A 127 3.93 -8.25 2.85
N GLY A 128 3.25 -7.10 2.95
CA GLY A 128 1.83 -7.06 3.29
C GLY A 128 0.92 -7.62 2.20
N ALA A 129 1.24 -7.40 0.92
CA ALA A 129 0.50 -8.00 -0.19
C ALA A 129 0.65 -9.54 -0.22
N LEU A 130 1.81 -10.06 0.17
CA LEU A 130 2.06 -11.50 0.35
C LEU A 130 1.34 -12.03 1.60
N ALA A 131 1.43 -11.31 2.72
CA ALA A 131 0.77 -11.64 3.98
C ALA A 131 -0.74 -11.75 3.80
N ARG A 132 -1.37 -10.94 2.95
CA ARG A 132 -2.79 -11.08 2.61
C ARG A 132 -3.13 -12.46 2.04
N SER A 133 -2.33 -12.96 1.10
CA SER A 133 -2.56 -14.29 0.51
C SER A 133 -2.29 -15.39 1.54
N ALA A 134 -1.23 -15.25 2.34
CA ALA A 134 -0.91 -16.18 3.41
C ALA A 134 -2.00 -16.22 4.49
N GLY A 135 -2.51 -15.07 4.91
CA GLY A 135 -3.59 -14.93 5.88
C GLY A 135 -4.87 -15.61 5.43
N GLY A 136 -5.19 -15.55 4.13
CA GLY A 136 -6.28 -16.33 3.52
C GLY A 136 -6.06 -17.84 3.67
N MET A 137 -4.91 -18.34 3.21
CA MET A 137 -4.57 -19.77 3.30
C MET A 137 -4.55 -20.30 4.74
N ILE A 138 -4.09 -19.49 5.70
CA ILE A 138 -4.08 -19.83 7.13
C ILE A 138 -5.50 -19.82 7.69
N SER A 139 -6.33 -18.84 7.29
CA SER A 139 -7.73 -18.73 7.71
C SER A 139 -8.58 -19.90 7.23
N ASP A 140 -8.31 -20.42 6.03
CA ASP A 140 -8.99 -21.60 5.49
C ASP A 140 -8.74 -22.86 6.33
N ARG A 141 -7.58 -22.93 7.01
CA ARG A 141 -7.19 -24.09 7.85
C ARG A 141 -7.52 -23.93 9.32
N LEU A 142 -7.31 -22.74 9.89
CA LEU A 142 -7.40 -22.48 11.33
C LEU A 142 -8.66 -21.71 11.74
N GLY A 143 -9.44 -21.23 10.77
CA GLY A 143 -10.63 -20.42 10.95
C GLY A 143 -10.32 -18.92 10.97
N GLY A 144 -11.00 -18.16 10.10
CA GLY A 144 -10.75 -16.73 9.92
C GLY A 144 -10.92 -15.87 11.18
N VAL A 145 -11.85 -16.23 12.08
CA VAL A 145 -12.03 -15.49 13.35
C VAL A 145 -10.80 -15.59 14.25
N ARG A 146 -10.21 -16.79 14.40
CA ARG A 146 -9.04 -16.99 15.27
C ARG A 146 -7.82 -16.28 14.70
N VAL A 147 -7.59 -16.41 13.39
CA VAL A 147 -6.49 -15.75 12.70
C VAL A 147 -6.63 -14.24 12.82
N THR A 148 -7.82 -13.69 12.57
CA THR A 148 -8.09 -12.25 12.68
C THR A 148 -7.89 -11.73 14.11
N LEU A 149 -8.31 -12.49 15.13
CA LEU A 149 -8.12 -12.11 16.52
C LEU A 149 -6.62 -12.01 16.88
N ILE A 150 -5.85 -13.05 16.55
CA ILE A 150 -4.39 -13.08 16.79
C ILE A 150 -3.72 -11.92 16.04
N ASN A 151 -4.17 -11.67 14.81
CA ASN A 151 -3.69 -10.56 13.99
C ASN A 151 -3.89 -9.20 14.68
N PHE A 152 -5.08 -8.94 15.22
CA PHE A 152 -5.37 -7.70 15.95
C PHE A 152 -4.53 -7.53 17.21
N VAL A 153 -4.20 -8.63 17.90
CA VAL A 153 -3.28 -8.59 19.05
C VAL A 153 -1.89 -8.13 18.59
N PHE A 154 -1.36 -8.70 17.50
CA PHE A 154 -0.07 -8.26 16.94
C PHE A 154 -0.11 -6.82 16.43
N MET A 155 -1.18 -6.40 15.75
CA MET A 155 -1.37 -5.01 15.33
C MET A 155 -1.29 -4.05 16.52
N ALA A 156 -1.97 -4.36 17.62
CA ALA A 156 -1.95 -3.54 18.83
C ALA A 156 -0.54 -3.47 19.44
N ILE A 157 0.14 -4.60 19.54
CA ILE A 157 1.52 -4.69 20.06
C ILE A 157 2.47 -3.85 19.19
N PHE A 158 2.49 -4.06 17.88
CA PHE A 158 3.40 -3.33 16.99
C PHE A 158 3.07 -1.82 16.93
N SER A 159 1.79 -1.46 16.96
CA SER A 159 1.37 -0.05 17.01
C SER A 159 1.88 0.64 18.28
N ALA A 160 1.83 -0.04 19.43
CA ALA A 160 2.38 0.48 20.67
C ALA A 160 3.92 0.56 20.62
N LEU A 161 4.58 -0.47 20.08
CA LEU A 161 6.04 -0.53 19.97
C LEU A 161 6.61 0.59 19.08
N ILE A 162 5.88 1.05 18.05
CA ILE A 162 6.35 2.17 17.20
C ILE A 162 6.73 3.39 18.02
N PHE A 163 5.94 3.76 19.02
CA PHE A 163 6.20 4.95 19.83
C PHE A 163 7.53 4.88 20.59
N LEU A 164 8.02 3.68 20.88
CA LEU A 164 9.32 3.46 21.54
C LEU A 164 10.50 3.51 20.55
N THR A 165 10.23 3.42 19.25
CA THR A 165 11.28 3.43 18.21
C THR A 165 11.56 4.83 17.65
N LEU A 166 10.62 5.76 17.82
CA LEU A 166 10.69 7.12 17.30
C LEU A 166 11.68 7.98 18.10
N PRO A 167 12.27 9.02 17.48
CA PRO A 167 13.28 9.85 18.14
C PRO A 167 12.78 10.59 19.38
N GLY A 168 11.52 11.03 19.42
CA GLY A 168 10.96 11.69 20.61
C GLY A 168 11.90 12.75 21.20
N SER A 169 12.31 12.55 22.47
CA SER A 169 13.31 13.36 23.18
C SER A 169 14.72 12.75 23.24
N GLY A 170 14.96 11.60 22.60
CA GLY A 170 16.23 10.86 22.61
C GLY A 170 16.75 10.51 21.20
N SER A 171 17.66 9.54 21.11
CA SER A 171 18.08 8.99 19.81
C SER A 171 17.16 7.84 19.41
N GLY A 172 16.27 8.08 18.46
CA GLY A 172 15.44 7.02 17.86
C GLY A 172 16.30 6.03 17.08
N SER A 173 15.79 4.82 16.86
CA SER A 173 16.47 3.80 16.06
C SER A 173 15.70 3.53 14.79
N PHE A 174 16.25 3.95 13.64
CA PHE A 174 15.64 3.69 12.33
C PHE A 174 15.45 2.18 12.10
N ILE A 175 16.43 1.35 12.47
CA ILE A 175 16.36 -0.10 12.27
C ILE A 175 15.21 -0.69 13.10
N ALA A 176 15.07 -0.28 14.37
CA ALA A 176 13.97 -0.74 15.20
C ALA A 176 12.61 -0.27 14.65
N PHE A 177 12.51 1.00 14.26
CA PHE A 177 11.32 1.57 13.64
C PHE A 177 10.95 0.78 12.38
N TYR A 178 11.90 0.55 11.47
CA TYR A 178 11.69 -0.17 10.23
C TYR A 178 11.19 -1.59 10.47
N LEU A 179 11.82 -2.35 11.39
CA LEU A 179 11.42 -3.73 11.68
C LEU A 179 10.02 -3.81 12.30
N VAL A 180 9.68 -2.91 13.23
CA VAL A 180 8.33 -2.86 13.82
C VAL A 180 7.30 -2.50 12.75
N PHE A 181 7.63 -1.56 11.86
CA PHE A 181 6.75 -1.18 10.77
C PHE A 181 6.55 -2.31 9.74
N MET A 182 7.59 -3.11 9.48
CA MET A 182 7.45 -4.34 8.68
C MET A 182 6.53 -5.35 9.37
N GLY A 183 6.60 -5.44 10.70
CA GLY A 183 5.65 -6.20 11.51
C GLY A 183 4.20 -5.75 11.29
N LEU A 184 3.94 -4.44 11.27
CA LEU A 184 2.61 -3.89 10.95
C LEU A 184 2.14 -4.17 9.52
N PHE A 185 3.05 -4.28 8.55
CA PHE A 185 2.66 -4.68 7.20
C PHE A 185 2.32 -6.17 7.10
N LEU A 186 2.89 -7.02 7.98
CA LEU A 186 2.58 -8.45 8.03
C LEU A 186 1.25 -8.77 8.69
N THR A 187 0.71 -7.83 9.46
CA THR A 187 -0.60 -7.93 10.11
C THR A 187 -1.70 -7.33 9.27
#